data_AF-A0A3D1ZHC8-F1
#
_entry.id   AF-A0A3D1ZHC8-F1
#
_cell.length_a   1.000
_cell.length_b   1.000
_cell.length_c   1.000
_cell.angle_alpha   90.00
_cell.angle_beta   90.00
_cell.angle_gamma   90.00
#
_symmetry.space_group_name_H-M   'P 1'
#
loop_
_entity.id
_entity.type
_entity.pdbx_description
1 polymer ?
#
loop_
_entity_poly.entity_id
_entity_poly.type
_entity_poly.pdbx_seq_one_letter_code
_entity_poly.pdbx_strand_id
1 'polypeptide(L)'
;MSNEHQLIAHLLRRAGFGANRQQLDAYAAKGYQATVDELLDFAEPQSMADDLIRRYHPDQSAGFESGGAGSSWLYRLVSTNDPLREKMTLFWHGIFATGYAKVTVGKVLTDQIRMFRNLGMGSFKSLLLELSKNPAMIIWLDNVDNHNGAINENYGRELLELFSLGVGNYT
;
A
#
# COMPACT_ATOMS: atom_id res chain seq x y z
N MET A 1 -16.49 5.71 28.60
CA MET A 1 -15.50 4.81 27.98
C MET A 1 -14.40 4.55 28.99
N SER A 2 -13.97 3.30 29.19
CA SER A 2 -12.82 3.02 30.06
C SER A 2 -11.51 3.50 29.41
N ASN A 3 -10.44 3.63 30.20
CA ASN A 3 -9.10 3.98 29.70
C ASN A 3 -8.65 3.03 28.57
N GLU A 4 -8.91 1.73 28.73
CA GLU A 4 -8.60 0.71 27.71
C GLU A 4 -9.26 1.01 26.36
N HIS A 5 -10.54 1.38 26.36
CA HIS A 5 -11.24 1.73 25.12
C HIS A 5 -10.62 2.96 24.44
N GLN A 6 -10.10 3.92 25.20
CA GLN A 6 -9.44 5.09 24.64
C GLN A 6 -8.11 4.72 23.97
N LEU A 7 -7.32 3.86 24.61
CA LEU A 7 -6.04 3.36 24.08
C LEU A 7 -6.26 2.52 22.82
N ILE A 8 -7.18 1.56 22.84
CA ILE A 8 -7.51 0.73 21.68
C ILE A 8 -8.06 1.59 20.54
N ALA A 9 -8.94 2.56 20.83
CA ALA A 9 -9.45 3.45 19.79
C ALA A 9 -8.34 4.29 19.16
N HIS A 10 -7.37 4.75 19.94
CA HIS A 10 -6.18 5.43 19.41
C HIS A 10 -5.34 4.51 18.53
N LEU A 11 -5.06 3.30 19.01
CA LEU A 11 -4.32 2.28 18.26
C LEU A 11 -4.97 2.00 16.90
N LEU A 12 -6.28 1.70 16.85
CA LEU A 12 -6.97 1.34 15.61
C LEU A 12 -7.10 2.50 14.61
N ARG A 13 -7.01 3.77 15.06
CA ARG A 13 -6.89 4.92 14.15
C ARG A 13 -5.50 5.04 13.52
N ARG A 14 -4.45 4.64 14.24
CA ARG A 14 -3.06 4.72 13.77
C ARG A 14 -2.66 3.49 12.95
N ALA A 15 -3.01 2.31 13.44
CA ALA A 15 -2.70 1.01 12.86
C ALA A 15 -3.78 0.50 11.88
N GLY A 16 -4.74 1.34 11.49
CA GLY A 16 -5.82 0.93 10.61
C GLY A 16 -6.65 2.10 10.09
N PHE A 17 -7.93 1.84 9.83
CA PHE A 17 -8.90 2.80 9.31
C PHE A 17 -9.98 3.18 10.35
N GLY A 18 -9.70 2.90 11.63
CA GLY A 18 -10.66 3.04 12.71
C GLY A 18 -11.44 1.74 12.98
N ALA A 19 -12.42 1.83 13.87
CA ALA A 19 -13.25 0.71 14.28
C ALA A 19 -14.64 1.20 14.69
N ASN A 20 -15.65 0.40 14.43
CA ASN A 20 -16.99 0.63 14.97
C ASN A 20 -17.05 0.23 16.45
N ARG A 21 -18.18 0.53 17.11
CA ARG A 21 -18.34 0.28 18.56
C ARG A 21 -18.15 -1.20 18.94
N GLN A 22 -18.72 -2.11 18.14
CA GLN A 22 -18.64 -3.54 18.40
C GLN A 22 -17.20 -4.06 18.28
N GLN A 23 -16.47 -3.63 17.26
CA GLN A 23 -15.05 -3.95 17.08
C GLN A 23 -14.22 -3.39 18.24
N LEU A 24 -14.46 -2.14 18.63
CA LEU A 24 -13.75 -1.51 19.74
C LEU A 24 -13.93 -2.28 21.05
N ASP A 25 -15.16 -2.68 21.36
CA ASP A 25 -15.48 -3.44 22.57
C ASP A 25 -14.83 -4.84 22.52
N ALA A 26 -14.80 -5.48 21.34
CA ALA A 26 -14.13 -6.78 21.14
C ALA A 26 -12.61 -6.70 21.33
N TYR A 27 -11.94 -5.70 20.77
CA TYR A 27 -10.50 -5.51 20.97
C TYR A 27 -10.16 -5.11 22.42
N ALA A 28 -10.96 -4.23 23.03
CA ALA A 28 -10.76 -3.85 24.43
C ALA A 28 -10.93 -5.05 25.39
N ALA A 29 -11.79 -6.01 25.07
CA ALA A 29 -11.95 -7.24 25.85
C ALA A 29 -10.72 -8.18 25.77
N LYS A 30 -9.96 -8.15 24.65
CA LYS A 30 -8.69 -8.89 24.49
C LYS A 30 -7.55 -8.25 25.28
N GLY A 31 -7.62 -6.93 25.48
CA GLY A 31 -6.57 -6.11 26.06
C GLY A 31 -5.57 -5.61 25.02
N TYR A 32 -4.86 -4.55 25.37
CA TYR A 32 -3.97 -3.82 24.47
C TYR A 32 -2.89 -4.68 23.81
N GLN A 33 -2.12 -5.43 24.59
CA GLN A 33 -0.99 -6.19 24.05
C GLN A 33 -1.44 -7.28 23.08
N ALA A 34 -2.48 -8.05 23.44
CA ALA A 34 -3.04 -9.07 22.56
C ALA A 34 -3.59 -8.46 21.26
N THR A 35 -4.18 -7.26 21.33
CA THR A 35 -4.63 -6.53 20.13
C THR A 35 -3.45 -6.10 19.25
N VAL A 36 -2.33 -5.66 19.83
CA VAL A 36 -1.12 -5.32 19.08
C VAL A 36 -0.55 -6.54 18.39
N ASP A 37 -0.44 -7.66 19.10
CA ASP A 37 0.10 -8.91 18.56
C ASP A 37 -0.78 -9.43 17.40
N GLU A 38 -2.10 -9.35 17.54
CA GLU A 38 -3.05 -9.70 16.48
C GLU A 38 -2.93 -8.77 15.26
N LEU A 39 -2.74 -7.47 15.45
CA LEU A 39 -2.55 -6.52 14.33
C LEU A 39 -1.23 -6.75 13.58
N LEU A 40 -0.25 -7.40 14.20
CA LEU A 40 1.05 -7.73 13.61
C LEU A 40 1.08 -9.12 12.97
N ASP A 41 0.05 -9.94 13.21
CA ASP A 41 -0.09 -11.24 12.57
C ASP A 41 -0.76 -11.09 11.19
N PHE A 42 -0.08 -11.59 10.16
CA PHE A 42 -0.53 -11.53 8.77
C PHE A 42 -0.69 -12.92 8.14
N ALA A 43 -0.85 -13.96 8.96
CA ALA A 43 -0.90 -15.34 8.50
C ALA A 43 -2.13 -15.66 7.64
N GLU A 44 -3.30 -15.10 7.98
CA GLU A 44 -4.58 -15.41 7.33
C GLU A 44 -5.30 -14.15 6.81
N PRO A 45 -4.72 -13.45 5.81
CA PRO A 45 -5.33 -12.27 5.22
C PRO A 45 -6.65 -12.61 4.52
N GLN A 46 -7.72 -11.96 4.96
CA GLN A 46 -9.05 -12.03 4.35
C GLN A 46 -9.49 -10.64 3.92
N SER A 47 -10.12 -10.57 2.76
CA SER A 47 -10.82 -9.39 2.28
C SER A 47 -11.95 -9.85 1.36
N MET A 48 -12.77 -8.91 0.90
CA MET A 48 -13.69 -9.17 -0.20
C MET A 48 -12.95 -9.82 -1.37
N ALA A 49 -13.54 -10.86 -1.93
CA ALA A 49 -12.96 -11.61 -3.03
C ALA A 49 -13.07 -10.84 -4.35
N ASP A 50 -11.99 -10.83 -5.14
CA ASP A 50 -11.92 -10.06 -6.38
C ASP A 50 -12.96 -10.49 -7.43
N ASP A 51 -13.41 -11.75 -7.39
CA ASP A 51 -14.42 -12.28 -8.30
C ASP A 51 -15.81 -11.64 -8.07
N LEU A 52 -16.13 -11.30 -6.83
CA LEU A 52 -17.35 -10.54 -6.51
C LEU A 52 -17.29 -9.14 -7.15
N ILE A 53 -16.15 -8.46 -7.06
CA ILE A 53 -15.95 -7.15 -7.70
C ILE A 53 -16.07 -7.32 -9.22
N ARG A 54 -15.38 -8.29 -9.82
CA ARG A 54 -15.46 -8.56 -11.27
C ARG A 54 -16.88 -8.89 -11.75
N ARG A 55 -17.67 -9.59 -10.93
CA ARG A 55 -19.02 -10.02 -11.27
C ARG A 55 -20.04 -8.89 -11.17
N TYR A 56 -19.99 -8.11 -10.10
CA TYR A 56 -21.03 -7.11 -9.80
C TYR A 56 -20.63 -5.67 -10.14
N HIS A 57 -19.32 -5.39 -10.21
CA HIS A 57 -18.73 -4.08 -10.49
C HIS A 57 -17.53 -4.21 -11.45
N PRO A 58 -17.72 -4.72 -12.69
CA PRO A 58 -16.63 -4.99 -13.62
C PRO A 58 -15.79 -3.75 -13.96
N ASP A 59 -16.42 -2.56 -14.00
CA ASP A 59 -15.80 -1.24 -14.17
C ASP A 59 -14.80 -0.92 -13.04
N GLN A 60 -15.07 -1.42 -11.83
CA GLN A 60 -14.24 -1.20 -10.64
C GLN A 60 -13.17 -2.29 -10.46
N SER A 61 -13.08 -3.24 -11.39
CA SER A 61 -12.04 -4.26 -11.36
C SER A 61 -10.69 -3.68 -11.77
N ALA A 62 -9.65 -4.07 -11.03
CA ALA A 62 -8.25 -3.67 -11.19
C ALA A 62 -7.70 -3.61 -12.63
N GLY A 63 -8.21 -4.44 -13.55
CA GLY A 63 -7.70 -4.56 -14.90
C GLY A 63 -8.57 -3.97 -16.02
N PHE A 64 -9.74 -3.42 -15.70
CA PHE A 64 -10.71 -3.02 -16.73
C PHE A 64 -10.54 -1.57 -17.16
N GLU A 65 -10.70 -0.63 -16.23
CA GLU A 65 -10.52 0.81 -16.48
C GLU A 65 -9.34 1.36 -15.70
N SER A 66 -8.86 2.55 -16.11
CA SER A 66 -7.77 3.26 -15.44
C SER A 66 -8.04 3.38 -13.93
N GLY A 67 -9.24 3.79 -13.54
CA GLY A 67 -9.64 3.92 -12.13
C GLY A 67 -9.87 2.60 -11.36
N GLY A 68 -9.95 1.46 -12.04
CA GLY A 68 -10.31 0.18 -11.45
C GLY A 68 -9.32 -0.31 -10.38
N ALA A 69 -8.04 0.03 -10.50
CA ALA A 69 -7.02 -0.31 -9.50
C ALA A 69 -7.33 0.32 -8.13
N GLY A 70 -7.67 1.61 -8.13
CA GLY A 70 -8.05 2.35 -6.92
C GLY A 70 -9.35 1.83 -6.32
N SER A 71 -10.37 1.62 -7.16
CA SER A 71 -11.67 1.10 -6.69
C SER A 71 -11.56 -0.30 -6.09
N SER A 72 -10.85 -1.21 -6.76
CA SER A 72 -10.57 -2.55 -6.21
C SER A 72 -9.80 -2.50 -4.90
N TRP A 73 -8.83 -1.59 -4.76
CA TRP A 73 -8.10 -1.43 -3.51
C TRP A 73 -9.00 -0.88 -2.39
N LEU A 74 -9.89 0.07 -2.68
CA LEU A 74 -10.86 0.59 -1.71
C LEU A 74 -11.74 -0.52 -1.13
N TYR A 75 -12.25 -1.44 -1.96
CA TYR A 75 -12.99 -2.61 -1.46
C TYR A 75 -12.16 -3.43 -0.46
N ARG A 76 -10.88 -3.66 -0.75
CA ARG A 76 -9.96 -4.33 0.16
C ARG A 76 -9.73 -3.53 1.45
N LEU A 77 -9.51 -2.21 1.37
CA LEU A 77 -9.29 -1.36 2.54
C LEU A 77 -10.45 -1.39 3.53
N VAL A 78 -11.70 -1.49 3.05
CA VAL A 78 -12.90 -1.51 3.91
C VAL A 78 -13.31 -2.91 4.38
N SER A 79 -12.83 -3.97 3.73
CA SER A 79 -13.23 -5.36 4.01
C SER A 79 -12.13 -6.23 4.61
N THR A 80 -10.90 -5.72 4.71
CA THR A 80 -9.77 -6.48 5.23
C THR A 80 -9.87 -6.78 6.72
N ASN A 81 -9.41 -7.96 7.14
CA ASN A 81 -9.11 -8.26 8.55
C ASN A 81 -7.68 -7.86 8.96
N ASP A 82 -6.83 -7.44 8.01
CA ASP A 82 -5.44 -7.03 8.23
C ASP A 82 -5.24 -5.51 8.02
N PRO A 83 -5.84 -4.64 8.85
CA PRO A 83 -5.86 -3.21 8.61
C PRO A 83 -4.46 -2.57 8.69
N LEU A 84 -3.56 -3.09 9.53
CA LEU A 84 -2.19 -2.55 9.66
C LEU A 84 -1.40 -2.75 8.38
N ARG A 85 -1.48 -3.94 7.77
CA ARG A 85 -0.77 -4.25 6.52
C ARG A 85 -1.23 -3.36 5.38
N GLU A 86 -2.54 -3.14 5.25
CA GLU A 86 -3.10 -2.22 4.25
C GLU A 86 -2.77 -0.76 4.56
N LYS A 87 -2.75 -0.36 5.85
CA LYS A 87 -2.33 0.99 6.26
C LYS A 87 -0.89 1.28 5.87
N MET A 88 0.01 0.32 6.06
CA MET A 88 1.41 0.42 5.65
C MET A 88 1.56 0.41 4.12
N THR A 89 0.74 -0.37 3.43
CA THR A 89 0.65 -0.33 1.95
C THR A 89 0.28 1.07 1.47
N LEU A 90 -0.72 1.70 2.09
CA LEU A 90 -1.13 3.09 1.79
C LEU A 90 -0.05 4.11 2.12
N PHE A 91 0.63 3.94 3.27
CA PHE A 91 1.77 4.78 3.63
C PHE A 91 2.85 4.75 2.54
N TRP A 92 3.28 3.55 2.11
CA TRP A 92 4.31 3.42 1.08
C TRP A 92 3.87 3.96 -0.27
N HIS A 93 2.60 3.77 -0.65
CA HIS A 93 2.06 4.40 -1.85
C HIS A 93 2.05 5.94 -1.76
N GLY A 94 1.94 6.51 -0.55
CA GLY A 94 2.06 7.96 -0.34
C GLY A 94 3.49 8.48 -0.50
N ILE A 95 4.50 7.66 -0.18
CA ILE A 95 5.91 8.01 -0.32
C ILE A 95 6.40 7.78 -1.75
N PHE A 96 6.12 6.60 -2.31
CA PHE A 96 6.51 6.19 -3.65
C PHE A 96 5.35 6.38 -4.63
N ALA A 97 4.83 7.61 -4.67
CA ALA A 97 3.61 7.94 -5.38
C ALA A 97 3.73 7.72 -6.89
N THR A 98 2.76 7.00 -7.44
CA THR A 98 2.46 6.95 -8.87
C THR A 98 0.98 7.26 -9.08
N GLY A 99 0.56 7.53 -10.32
CA GLY A 99 -0.84 7.88 -10.57
C GLY A 99 -1.26 7.86 -12.03
N TYR A 100 -2.58 8.00 -12.22
CA TYR A 100 -3.25 7.85 -13.50
C TYR A 100 -2.85 8.87 -14.57
N ALA A 101 -2.25 10.00 -14.16
CA ALA A 101 -1.78 11.04 -15.08
C ALA A 101 -0.70 10.54 -16.06
N LYS A 102 0.13 9.59 -15.64
CA LYS A 102 1.12 8.91 -16.50
C LYS A 102 0.87 7.42 -16.63
N VAL A 103 0.33 6.76 -15.59
CA VAL A 103 0.16 5.31 -15.53
C VAL A 103 -1.30 4.96 -15.77
N THR A 104 -1.68 4.75 -17.03
CA THR A 104 -3.07 4.52 -17.44
C THR A 104 -3.52 3.05 -17.37
N VAL A 105 -2.59 2.14 -17.05
CA VAL A 105 -2.86 0.69 -16.99
C VAL A 105 -3.10 0.27 -15.53
N GLY A 106 -4.35 -0.04 -15.17
CA GLY A 106 -4.72 -0.40 -13.79
C GLY A 106 -3.97 -1.63 -13.24
N LYS A 107 -3.60 -2.59 -14.11
CA LYS A 107 -2.81 -3.76 -13.70
C LYS A 107 -1.47 -3.39 -13.09
N VAL A 108 -0.72 -2.44 -13.67
CA VAL A 108 0.63 -2.13 -13.15
C VAL A 108 0.56 -1.40 -11.81
N LEU A 109 -0.46 -0.56 -11.61
CA LEU A 109 -0.75 0.08 -10.31
C LEU A 109 -1.15 -0.96 -9.27
N THR A 110 -1.98 -1.93 -9.65
CA THR A 110 -2.39 -3.03 -8.75
C THR A 110 -1.20 -3.89 -8.34
N ASP A 111 -0.28 -4.18 -9.27
CA ASP A 111 0.94 -4.92 -8.98
C ASP A 111 1.88 -4.13 -8.06
N GLN A 112 1.97 -2.80 -8.21
CA GLN A 112 2.71 -1.94 -7.29
C GLN A 112 2.10 -1.95 -5.87
N ILE A 113 0.78 -1.80 -5.75
CA ILE A 113 0.07 -1.91 -4.46
C ILE A 113 0.33 -3.30 -3.84
N ARG A 114 0.33 -4.37 -4.63
CA ARG A 114 0.67 -5.73 -4.15
C ARG A 114 2.11 -5.84 -3.67
N MET A 115 3.06 -5.23 -4.37
CA MET A 115 4.46 -5.16 -3.93
C MET A 115 4.59 -4.47 -2.57
N PHE A 116 3.98 -3.31 -2.37
CA PHE A 116 3.99 -2.60 -1.09
C PHE A 116 3.37 -3.43 0.04
N ARG A 117 2.29 -4.16 -0.23
CA ARG A 117 1.67 -5.07 0.74
C ARG A 117 2.57 -6.24 1.14
N ASN A 118 3.35 -6.75 0.20
CA ASN A 118 4.21 -7.92 0.42
C ASN A 118 5.53 -7.55 1.09
N LEU A 119 6.09 -6.38 0.76
CA LEU A 119 7.45 -5.99 1.16
C LEU A 119 7.47 -4.84 2.19
N GLY A 120 6.36 -4.13 2.38
CA GLY A 120 6.31 -2.88 3.15
C GLY A 120 6.52 -3.04 4.66
N MET A 121 6.43 -4.27 5.18
CA MET A 121 6.76 -4.59 6.58
C MET A 121 8.17 -5.17 6.73
N GLY A 122 8.90 -5.34 5.63
CA GLY A 122 10.19 -6.01 5.57
C GLY A 122 11.36 -5.03 5.41
N SER A 123 12.40 -5.51 4.70
CA SER A 123 13.62 -4.75 4.48
C SER A 123 13.41 -3.60 3.50
N PHE A 124 13.78 -2.38 3.91
CA PHE A 124 13.78 -1.20 3.04
C PHE A 124 14.61 -1.40 1.76
N LYS A 125 15.76 -2.08 1.88
CA LYS A 125 16.60 -2.44 0.72
C LYS A 125 15.84 -3.30 -0.29
N SER A 126 15.10 -4.30 0.18
CA SER A 126 14.33 -5.18 -0.70
C SER A 126 13.18 -4.44 -1.36
N LEU A 127 12.51 -3.56 -0.60
CA LEU A 127 11.46 -2.68 -1.12
C LEU A 127 11.98 -1.78 -2.24
N LEU A 128 13.10 -1.09 -2.04
CA LEU A 128 13.70 -0.23 -3.07
C LEU A 128 14.13 -1.03 -4.31
N LEU A 129 14.75 -2.19 -4.13
CA LEU A 129 15.19 -3.03 -5.25
C LEU A 129 14.01 -3.49 -6.11
N GLU A 130 12.93 -3.92 -5.49
CA GLU A 130 11.73 -4.35 -6.22
C GLU A 130 10.98 -3.16 -6.83
N LEU A 131 10.96 -2.01 -6.15
CA LEU A 131 10.42 -0.77 -6.70
C LEU A 131 11.15 -0.36 -8.00
N SER A 132 12.47 -0.54 -8.08
CA SER A 132 13.27 -0.28 -9.29
C SER A 132 12.91 -1.16 -10.49
N LYS A 133 12.26 -2.30 -10.26
CA LYS A 133 11.79 -3.21 -11.32
C LYS A 133 10.29 -3.03 -11.60
N ASN A 134 9.60 -2.20 -10.81
CA ASN A 134 8.16 -2.06 -10.90
C ASN A 134 7.75 -1.27 -12.15
N PRO A 135 6.86 -1.80 -13.01
CA PRO A 135 6.46 -1.10 -14.23
C PRO A 135 5.80 0.27 -14.00
N ALA A 136 5.01 0.43 -12.93
CA ALA A 136 4.37 1.71 -12.64
C ALA A 136 5.41 2.79 -12.33
N MET A 137 6.46 2.45 -11.57
CA MET A 137 7.53 3.39 -11.24
C MET A 137 8.45 3.69 -12.44
N ILE A 138 8.74 2.68 -13.26
CA ILE A 138 9.52 2.84 -14.50
C ILE A 138 8.81 3.81 -15.45
N ILE A 139 7.49 3.71 -15.60
CA ILE A 139 6.69 4.66 -16.40
C ILE A 139 6.63 6.03 -15.73
N TRP A 140 6.41 6.09 -14.42
CA TRP A 140 6.21 7.35 -13.69
C TRP A 140 7.42 8.29 -13.78
N LEU A 141 8.62 7.72 -13.70
CA LEU A 141 9.89 8.45 -13.74
C LEU A 141 10.60 8.36 -15.10
N ASP A 142 9.85 8.06 -16.16
CA ASP A 142 10.27 8.14 -17.56
C ASP A 142 11.46 7.21 -17.91
N ASN A 143 11.72 6.19 -17.09
CA ASN A 143 12.78 5.22 -17.35
C ASN A 143 12.46 4.30 -18.55
N VAL A 144 11.22 4.31 -19.04
CA VAL A 144 10.84 3.71 -20.33
C VAL A 144 11.52 4.39 -21.53
N ASP A 145 11.92 5.66 -21.40
CA ASP A 145 12.55 6.44 -22.48
C ASP A 145 14.08 6.31 -22.47
N ASN A 146 14.65 5.53 -21.54
CA ASN A 146 16.09 5.34 -21.42
C ASN A 146 16.63 4.48 -22.57
N HIS A 147 17.58 4.99 -23.36
CA HIS A 147 18.21 4.24 -24.45
C HIS A 147 19.69 4.59 -24.66
N ASN A 148 20.39 3.74 -25.42
CA ASN A 148 21.79 4.00 -25.76
C ASN A 148 21.92 5.34 -26.51
N GLY A 149 22.81 6.22 -26.05
CA GLY A 149 23.03 7.55 -26.61
C GLY A 149 22.18 8.68 -26.01
N ALA A 150 21.16 8.39 -25.19
CA ALA A 150 20.44 9.39 -24.39
C ALA A 150 19.96 8.77 -23.07
N ILE A 151 20.82 8.86 -22.05
CA ILE A 151 20.55 8.26 -20.74
C ILE A 151 19.50 9.11 -20.01
N ASN A 152 18.44 8.46 -19.54
CA ASN A 152 17.47 9.11 -18.64
C ASN A 152 17.88 8.91 -17.18
N GLU A 153 18.41 9.96 -16.56
CA GLU A 153 18.90 9.94 -15.19
C GLU A 153 17.80 10.14 -14.13
N ASN A 154 16.58 10.48 -14.54
CA ASN A 154 15.52 10.90 -13.62
C ASN A 154 15.24 9.85 -12.54
N TYR A 155 15.02 8.59 -12.94
CA TYR A 155 14.79 7.50 -11.97
C TYR A 155 15.96 7.32 -11.00
N GLY A 156 17.19 7.28 -11.53
CA GLY A 156 18.40 7.10 -10.71
C GLY A 156 18.58 8.22 -9.70
N ARG A 157 18.33 9.47 -10.13
CA ARG A 157 18.39 10.65 -9.27
C ARG A 157 17.32 10.59 -8.17
N GLU A 158 16.05 10.36 -8.50
CA GLU A 158 14.98 10.32 -7.49
C GLU A 158 15.16 9.14 -6.51
N LEU A 159 15.70 8.01 -6.98
CA LEU A 159 16.00 6.88 -6.11
C LEU A 159 16.99 7.27 -5.00
N LEU A 160 18.04 8.01 -5.35
CA LEU A 160 19.06 8.46 -4.40
C LEU A 160 18.57 9.65 -3.56
N GLU A 161 18.03 10.68 -4.20
CA GLU A 161 17.70 11.96 -3.58
C GLU A 161 16.37 11.93 -2.81
N LEU A 162 15.29 11.44 -3.41
CA LEU A 162 13.95 11.52 -2.80
C LEU A 162 13.60 10.26 -2.02
N PHE A 163 14.04 9.10 -2.48
CA PHE A 163 13.55 7.82 -1.98
C PHE A 163 14.47 7.14 -0.98
N SER A 164 15.75 7.53 -0.87
CA SER A 164 16.68 6.83 0.01
C SER A 164 17.60 7.74 0.82
N LEU A 165 18.60 8.37 0.21
CA LEU A 165 19.71 9.02 0.91
C LEU A 165 19.40 10.48 1.26
N GLY A 166 18.53 11.14 0.51
CA GLY A 166 18.34 12.58 0.64
C GLY A 166 19.28 13.37 -0.28
N VAL A 167 18.87 14.59 -0.62
CA VAL A 167 19.66 15.50 -1.46
C VAL A 167 21.02 15.78 -0.81
N GLY A 168 22.10 15.54 -1.56
CA GLY A 168 23.47 15.84 -1.13
C GLY A 168 24.11 14.87 -0.14
N ASN A 169 23.47 13.72 0.16
CA ASN A 169 23.99 12.73 1.11
C ASN A 169 24.69 11.53 0.44
N TYR A 170 25.26 11.71 -0.76
CA TYR A 170 26.01 10.69 -1.51
C TYR A 170 27.34 11.27 -1.99
N THR A 171 28.43 10.52 -1.82
CA THR A 171 29.82 10.84 -2.22
C THR A 171 30.39 9.74 -3.09
#